data_AF-A0A8E2DFE3-F1
#
_entry.id   AF-A0A8E2DFE3-F1
#
_cell.length_a   1.000
_cell.length_b   1.000
_cell.length_c   1.000
_cell.angle_alpha   90.00
_cell.angle_beta   90.00
_cell.angle_gamma   90.00
#
_symmetry.space_group_name_H-M   'P 1'
#
loop_
_entity.id
_entity.type
_entity.pdbx_description
1 polymer ?
#
loop_
_entity_poly.entity_id
_entity_poly.type
_entity_poly.pdbx_seq_one_letter_code
_entity_poly.pdbx_strand_id
1 'polypeptide(L)'
;MSTGGPTIALSTLHIHGLVYRSSNHTLLDTPLTVHFHDAPPVKIEERRHRVAWMRDLNDPPPSYRRAPKTGNHVLTISRGEELGEGITGTVYAAHLISWSPTPSQPSDRAIEELDGCLPPLAITVSSRGMGDVFEHEKSVYDELHDLQGVAVGRCYGLFRGRLQTGQMLYHWSDSRPDELDVSVLLLELLGERLPLNRPLFEGAPFVPQDIIQEWWDLLEDLNQYGIWYGDMHWSSFLEALPSPPGLQSEICPYHKRRHSWKIVDLGHGTEKDWLTEEARRRYFKDNFDHIIENLQTGTVIRL
;
A
#
# COMPACT_ATOMS: atom_id res chain seq x y z
N MET A 1 25.49 -1.55 2.99
CA MET A 1 24.94 -0.26 2.54
C MET A 1 24.08 -0.58 1.33
N SER A 2 22.74 -0.59 1.49
CA SER A 2 21.85 -0.79 0.33
C SER A 2 21.99 0.43 -0.56
N THR A 3 22.35 0.23 -1.83
CA THR A 3 22.28 1.27 -2.84
C THR A 3 20.81 1.38 -3.24
N GLY A 4 20.00 1.98 -2.37
CA GLY A 4 18.61 2.29 -2.69
C GLY A 4 18.61 3.05 -4.02
N GLY A 5 17.92 2.49 -5.01
CA GLY A 5 17.79 3.14 -6.31
C GLY A 5 17.27 4.58 -6.14
N PRO A 6 17.52 5.47 -7.11
CA PRO A 6 17.04 6.84 -7.03
C PRO A 6 15.53 6.87 -6.82
N THR A 7 15.09 7.25 -5.63
CA THR A 7 13.66 7.39 -5.34
C THR A 7 13.16 8.66 -6.03
N ILE A 8 12.22 8.52 -6.96
CA ILE A 8 11.59 9.67 -7.60
C ILE A 8 10.69 10.33 -6.56
N ALA A 9 11.10 11.52 -6.14
CA ALA A 9 10.32 12.30 -5.19
C ALA A 9 9.30 13.16 -5.97
N LEU A 10 8.03 12.80 -5.84
CA LEU A 10 6.89 13.36 -6.58
C LEU A 10 6.25 14.53 -5.82
N SER A 11 5.78 15.56 -6.54
CA SER A 11 4.98 16.67 -6.00
C SER A 11 3.52 16.65 -6.46
N THR A 12 3.27 16.17 -7.69
CA THR A 12 1.95 16.27 -8.33
C THR A 12 1.68 15.03 -9.17
N LEU A 13 0.43 14.61 -9.20
CA LEU A 13 -0.07 13.54 -10.05
C LEU A 13 -1.28 14.04 -10.85
N HIS A 14 -1.23 13.85 -12.17
CA HIS A 14 -2.35 14.06 -13.08
C HIS A 14 -2.90 12.70 -13.49
N ILE A 15 -4.18 12.45 -13.21
CA ILE A 15 -4.81 11.14 -13.40
C ILE A 15 -5.96 11.24 -14.41
N HIS A 16 -5.77 10.66 -15.59
CA HIS A 16 -6.81 10.53 -16.60
C HIS A 16 -7.71 9.32 -16.34
N GLY A 17 -8.97 9.39 -16.77
CA GLY A 17 -9.89 8.24 -16.74
C GLY A 17 -10.59 7.98 -15.40
N LEU A 18 -10.42 8.85 -14.40
CA LEU A 18 -11.09 8.71 -13.09
C LEU A 18 -12.37 9.54 -12.94
N VAL A 19 -12.44 10.68 -13.61
CA VAL A 19 -13.46 11.71 -13.33
C VAL A 19 -14.57 11.67 -14.38
N TYR A 20 -15.81 11.70 -13.92
CA TYR A 20 -17.01 11.69 -14.73
C TYR A 20 -17.85 12.92 -14.44
N ARG A 21 -18.66 13.33 -15.42
CA ARG A 21 -19.69 14.36 -15.22
C ARG A 21 -20.91 13.73 -14.55
N SER A 22 -21.33 14.28 -13.41
CA SER A 22 -22.44 13.75 -12.61
C SER A 22 -23.76 13.70 -13.36
N SER A 23 -24.05 14.70 -14.21
CA SER A 23 -25.35 14.85 -14.86
C SER A 23 -25.68 13.75 -15.87
N ASN A 24 -24.66 13.11 -16.44
CA ASN A 24 -24.83 12.17 -17.56
C ASN A 24 -23.82 11.02 -17.55
N HIS A 25 -23.08 10.83 -16.46
CA HIS A 25 -22.05 9.81 -16.29
C HIS A 25 -21.05 9.72 -17.45
N THR A 26 -20.76 10.84 -18.12
CA THR A 26 -19.78 10.88 -19.21
C THR A 26 -18.38 11.07 -18.65
N LEU A 27 -17.43 10.23 -19.06
CA LEU A 27 -16.02 10.37 -18.69
C LEU A 27 -15.49 11.72 -19.18
N LEU A 28 -14.77 12.43 -18.31
CA LEU A 28 -14.12 13.68 -18.65
C LEU A 28 -12.68 13.42 -19.12
N ASP A 29 -12.27 14.08 -20.21
CA ASP A 29 -10.89 14.03 -20.70
C ASP A 29 -9.92 14.79 -19.77
N THR A 30 -10.44 15.72 -18.98
CA THR A 30 -9.65 16.50 -18.02
C THR A 30 -9.13 15.60 -16.89
N PRO A 31 -7.81 15.57 -16.64
CA PRO A 31 -7.26 14.76 -15.57
C PRO A 31 -7.66 15.30 -14.19
N LEU A 32 -7.83 14.39 -13.23
CA LEU A 32 -7.82 14.75 -11.82
C LEU A 32 -6.39 15.19 -11.45
N THR A 33 -6.24 16.41 -10.96
CA THR A 33 -4.95 16.90 -10.45
C THR A 33 -4.94 16.80 -8.93
N VAL A 34 -3.97 16.06 -8.40
CA VAL A 34 -3.75 15.87 -6.96
C VAL A 34 -2.31 16.22 -6.61
N HIS A 35 -2.11 16.78 -5.43
CA HIS A 35 -0.82 17.25 -4.94
C HIS A 35 -0.34 16.38 -3.79
N PHE A 36 0.96 16.20 -3.67
CA PHE A 36 1.56 15.44 -2.59
C PHE A 36 1.09 15.98 -1.24
N HIS A 37 0.74 15.06 -0.35
CA HIS A 37 0.28 15.34 0.99
C HIS A 37 1.17 14.61 1.99
N ASP A 38 1.80 15.38 2.88
CA ASP A 38 2.66 14.85 3.94
C ASP A 38 1.79 14.33 5.08
N ALA A 39 1.79 13.01 5.28
CA ALA A 39 1.02 12.37 6.34
C ALA A 39 1.63 12.66 7.73
N PRO A 40 0.80 12.76 8.78
CA PRO A 40 1.32 12.83 10.14
C PRO A 40 2.12 11.57 10.50
N PRO A 41 2.96 11.61 11.55
CA PRO A 41 3.53 10.39 12.12
C PRO A 41 2.49 9.34 12.44
N VAL A 42 2.87 8.07 12.27
CA VAL A 42 2.08 6.96 12.79
C VAL A 42 1.87 7.17 14.29
N LYS A 43 0.61 7.12 14.72
CA LYS A 43 0.27 7.26 16.13
C LYS A 43 0.68 5.98 16.86
N ILE A 44 1.26 6.14 18.05
CA ILE A 44 1.57 5.01 18.92
C ILE A 44 0.40 4.85 19.89
N GLU A 45 -0.32 3.74 19.78
CA GLU A 45 -1.51 3.47 20.58
C GLU A 45 -1.13 2.87 21.94
N GLU A 46 -1.61 3.51 23.03
CA GLU A 46 -1.48 2.98 24.38
C GLU A 46 -2.59 1.96 24.65
N ARG A 47 -2.29 0.67 24.48
CA ARG A 47 -3.21 -0.42 24.87
C ARG A 47 -3.19 -0.63 26.38
N ARG A 48 -3.85 0.27 27.11
CA ARG A 48 -3.88 0.33 28.60
C ARG A 48 -4.39 -0.95 29.29
N HIS A 49 -5.04 -1.85 28.56
CA HIS A 49 -5.57 -3.10 29.12
C HIS A 49 -4.55 -4.26 29.18
N ARG A 50 -3.29 -4.08 28.76
CA ARG A 50 -2.31 -5.19 28.66
C ARG A 50 -0.95 -4.90 29.33
N VAL A 51 -0.98 -4.40 30.57
CA VAL A 51 0.21 -3.92 31.31
C VAL A 51 1.35 -4.93 31.39
N ALA A 52 1.07 -6.23 31.53
CA ALA A 52 2.12 -7.26 31.66
C ALA A 52 2.94 -7.49 30.38
N TRP A 53 2.47 -7.00 29.24
CA TRP A 53 3.06 -7.24 27.92
C TRP A 53 3.53 -5.96 27.24
N MET A 54 3.54 -4.84 27.98
CA MET A 54 4.01 -3.55 27.50
C MET A 54 5.52 -3.40 27.72
N ARG A 55 6.17 -2.72 26.78
CA ARG A 55 7.49 -2.14 26.97
C ARG A 55 7.46 -1.13 28.12
N ASP A 56 8.63 -0.90 28.71
CA ASP A 56 8.82 0.26 29.59
C ASP A 56 8.49 1.53 28.79
N LEU A 57 7.74 2.47 29.39
CA LEU A 57 7.43 3.74 28.74
C LEU A 57 8.70 4.57 28.45
N ASN A 58 9.80 4.26 29.13
CA ASN A 58 11.12 4.86 28.87
C ASN A 58 11.88 4.18 27.71
N ASP A 59 11.34 3.08 27.15
CA ASP A 59 11.87 2.36 25.99
C ASP A 59 10.83 2.38 24.85
N PRO A 60 10.69 3.52 24.14
CA PRO A 60 9.71 3.66 23.08
C PRO A 60 9.95 2.65 21.96
N PRO A 61 8.88 2.24 21.24
CA PRO A 61 9.05 1.38 20.09
C PRO A 61 10.00 2.06 19.09
N PRO A 62 10.89 1.29 18.42
CA PRO A 62 11.88 1.83 17.51
C PRO A 62 11.24 2.79 16.52
N SER A 63 11.81 4.00 16.38
CA SER A 63 11.38 4.96 15.36
C SER A 63 12.41 5.01 14.26
N TYR A 64 11.97 4.80 13.03
CA TYR A 64 12.85 4.73 11.88
C TYR A 64 12.89 6.04 11.12
N ARG A 65 13.96 6.26 10.35
CA ARG A 65 14.11 7.48 9.57
C ARG A 65 13.04 7.51 8.49
N ARG A 66 12.29 8.60 8.46
CA ARG A 66 11.42 8.91 7.33
C ARG A 66 12.25 9.10 6.07
N ALA A 67 11.67 8.70 4.96
CA ALA A 67 12.15 9.07 3.64
C ALA A 67 12.34 10.60 3.56
N PRO A 68 13.37 11.09 2.86
CA PRO A 68 13.51 12.52 2.57
C PRO A 68 12.23 13.05 1.90
N LYS A 69 11.80 14.26 2.29
CA LYS A 69 10.57 14.88 1.77
C LYS A 69 10.64 15.15 0.26
N THR A 70 9.44 15.15 -0.34
CA THR A 70 9.00 15.66 -1.65
C THR A 70 10.06 16.24 -2.58
N GLY A 71 10.07 15.75 -3.82
CA GLY A 71 10.76 16.39 -4.94
C GLY A 71 9.79 17.22 -5.77
N ASN A 72 10.23 17.62 -6.96
CA ASN A 72 9.47 18.52 -7.84
C ASN A 72 8.88 17.78 -9.05
N HIS A 73 8.90 16.44 -9.03
CA HIS A 73 8.48 15.66 -10.18
C HIS A 73 6.96 15.63 -10.30
N VAL A 74 6.48 15.77 -11.52
CA VAL A 74 5.07 15.63 -11.89
C VAL A 74 4.92 14.36 -12.70
N LEU A 75 3.95 13.53 -12.32
CA LEU A 75 3.63 12.30 -13.05
C LEU A 75 2.26 12.44 -13.70
N THR A 76 2.15 12.02 -14.96
CA THR A 76 0.86 11.93 -15.66
C THR A 76 0.58 10.47 -15.93
N ILE A 77 -0.56 9.97 -15.43
CA ILE A 77 -0.98 8.58 -15.55
C ILE A 77 -2.41 8.49 -16.09
N SER A 78 -2.75 7.37 -16.72
CA SER A 78 -4.14 6.96 -16.94
C SER A 78 -4.52 5.82 -16.00
N ARG A 79 -5.78 5.84 -15.58
CA ARG A 79 -6.43 4.71 -14.90
C ARG A 79 -6.48 3.52 -15.85
N GLY A 80 -5.93 2.39 -15.41
CA GLY A 80 -6.07 1.08 -16.05
C GLY A 80 -7.33 0.34 -15.59
N GLU A 81 -7.23 -0.98 -15.52
CA GLU A 81 -8.29 -1.83 -15.00
C GLU A 81 -8.46 -1.70 -13.48
N GLU A 82 -9.65 -2.03 -13.00
CA GLU A 82 -9.93 -2.14 -11.56
C GLU A 82 -9.35 -3.46 -11.04
N LEU A 83 -8.52 -3.37 -10.01
CA LEU A 83 -7.85 -4.52 -9.39
C LEU A 83 -8.61 -5.03 -8.17
N GLY A 84 -9.40 -4.17 -7.54
CA GLY A 84 -10.28 -4.54 -6.44
C GLY A 84 -10.93 -3.35 -5.77
N GLU A 85 -12.01 -3.61 -5.06
CA GLU A 85 -12.77 -2.64 -4.29
C GLU A 85 -12.86 -3.14 -2.83
N GLY A 86 -12.59 -2.24 -1.89
CA GLY A 86 -12.68 -2.47 -0.46
C GLY A 86 -13.47 -1.36 0.23
N ILE A 87 -13.57 -1.44 1.56
CA ILE A 87 -14.30 -0.45 2.37
C ILE A 87 -13.65 0.94 2.24
N THR A 88 -12.32 0.97 2.25
CA THR A 88 -11.52 2.20 2.31
C THR A 88 -11.31 2.86 0.96
N GLY A 89 -11.50 2.12 -0.15
CA GLY A 89 -11.35 2.64 -1.50
C GLY A 89 -11.28 1.57 -2.58
N THR A 90 -11.01 2.04 -3.79
CA THR A 90 -10.87 1.19 -4.98
C THR A 90 -9.45 1.26 -5.51
N VAL A 91 -8.89 0.12 -5.87
CA VAL A 91 -7.54 -0.03 -6.41
C VAL A 91 -7.63 -0.20 -7.92
N TYR A 92 -6.83 0.58 -8.65
CA TYR A 92 -6.69 0.49 -10.10
C TYR A 92 -5.24 0.28 -10.49
N ALA A 93 -5.01 -0.45 -11.57
CA ALA A 93 -3.74 -0.37 -12.28
C ALA A 93 -3.55 1.06 -12.79
N ALA A 94 -2.30 1.51 -12.88
CA ALA A 94 -1.97 2.83 -13.41
C ALA A 94 -0.97 2.70 -14.57
N HIS A 95 -1.32 3.31 -15.70
CA HIS A 95 -0.44 3.37 -16.86
C HIS A 95 0.23 4.73 -16.92
N LEU A 96 1.55 4.72 -16.97
CA LEU A 96 2.34 5.94 -17.09
C LEU A 96 2.18 6.53 -18.49
N ILE A 97 1.92 7.84 -18.58
CA ILE A 97 1.78 8.59 -19.85
C ILE A 97 2.99 9.48 -20.08
N SER A 98 3.35 10.27 -19.07
CA SER A 98 4.50 11.18 -19.12
C SER A 98 4.97 11.56 -17.72
N TRP A 99 6.13 12.19 -17.64
CA TRP A 99 6.60 12.82 -16.43
C TRP A 99 7.33 14.13 -16.74
N SER A 100 7.42 15.00 -15.74
CA SER A 100 8.22 16.22 -15.79
C SER A 100 9.04 16.39 -14.51
N PRO A 101 10.29 16.89 -14.59
CA PRO A 101 11.11 17.16 -13.41
C PRO A 101 10.62 18.36 -12.58
N THR A 102 9.79 19.23 -13.15
CA THR A 102 9.30 20.44 -12.47
C THR A 102 7.87 20.77 -12.88
N PRO A 103 7.02 21.30 -11.98
CA PRO A 103 5.67 21.71 -12.35
C PRO A 103 5.63 22.90 -13.33
N SER A 104 6.69 23.70 -13.37
CA SER A 104 6.78 24.94 -14.16
C SER A 104 7.24 24.73 -15.60
N GLN A 105 7.79 23.56 -15.94
CA GLN A 105 8.19 23.21 -17.30
C GLN A 105 7.54 21.88 -17.68
N PRO A 106 6.38 21.90 -18.36
CA PRO A 106 5.78 20.70 -18.93
C PRO A 106 6.55 20.31 -20.19
N SER A 107 7.83 19.93 -20.03
CA SER A 107 8.47 19.07 -21.01
C SER A 107 8.01 17.66 -20.68
N ASP A 108 7.02 17.14 -21.41
CA ASP A 108 6.66 15.73 -21.33
C ASP A 108 7.89 14.93 -21.77
N ARG A 109 8.61 14.38 -20.79
CA ARG A 109 9.77 13.54 -21.05
C ARG A 109 9.33 12.13 -21.40
N ALA A 110 10.18 11.43 -22.15
CA ALA A 110 9.94 10.04 -22.49
C ALA A 110 9.88 9.19 -21.22
N ILE A 111 8.93 8.25 -21.17
CA ILE A 111 8.77 7.29 -20.07
C ILE A 111 10.02 6.42 -19.92
N GLU A 112 10.72 6.15 -21.02
CA GLU A 112 11.97 5.38 -21.09
C GLU A 112 13.05 5.95 -20.16
N GLU A 113 13.03 7.25 -19.85
CA GLU A 113 13.95 7.86 -18.87
C GLU A 113 13.71 7.36 -17.43
N LEU A 114 12.53 6.79 -17.15
CA LEU A 114 12.15 6.20 -15.86
C LEU A 114 12.27 4.68 -15.84
N ASP A 115 12.78 4.06 -16.91
CA ASP A 115 13.02 2.62 -16.95
C ASP A 115 13.95 2.21 -15.80
N GLY A 116 13.50 1.25 -15.00
CA GLY A 116 14.21 0.80 -13.80
C GLY A 116 14.14 1.75 -12.59
N CYS A 117 13.52 2.93 -12.73
CA CYS A 117 13.25 3.85 -11.62
C CYS A 117 11.84 3.66 -11.04
N LEU A 118 10.85 3.35 -11.89
CA LEU A 118 9.50 3.03 -11.48
C LEU A 118 9.09 1.63 -11.99
N PRO A 119 8.53 0.76 -11.13
CA PRO A 119 7.82 -0.42 -11.57
C PRO A 119 6.48 -0.01 -12.20
N PRO A 120 5.73 -0.97 -12.77
CA PRO A 120 4.28 -0.82 -12.92
C PRO A 120 3.65 -0.29 -11.62
N LEU A 121 2.66 0.59 -11.76
CA LEU A 121 2.08 1.34 -10.66
C LEU A 121 0.62 0.93 -10.44
N ALA A 122 0.18 1.08 -9.19
CA ALA A 122 -1.22 1.02 -8.81
C ALA A 122 -1.60 2.34 -8.13
N ILE A 123 -2.86 2.73 -8.28
CA ILE A 123 -3.45 3.80 -7.48
C ILE A 123 -4.58 3.23 -6.64
N THR A 124 -4.56 3.52 -5.35
CA THR A 124 -5.73 3.36 -4.49
C THR A 124 -6.40 4.70 -4.40
N VAL A 125 -7.69 4.76 -4.69
CA VAL A 125 -8.50 5.98 -4.63
C VAL A 125 -9.48 5.85 -3.49
N SER A 126 -9.43 6.77 -2.53
CA SER A 126 -10.21 6.63 -1.31
C SER A 126 -11.71 6.59 -1.59
N SER A 127 -12.40 5.75 -0.83
CA SER A 127 -13.83 5.94 -0.59
C SER A 127 -14.03 7.32 0.05
N ARG A 128 -15.24 7.84 -0.10
CA ARG A 128 -15.62 9.11 0.49
C ARG A 128 -15.46 9.07 2.01
N GLY A 129 -14.97 10.16 2.61
CA GLY A 129 -14.77 10.27 4.05
C GLY A 129 -13.60 9.45 4.61
N MET A 130 -12.89 8.67 3.79
CA MET A 130 -11.81 7.77 4.22
C MET A 130 -10.41 8.39 4.02
N GLY A 131 -10.33 9.72 3.90
CA GLY A 131 -9.05 10.40 3.66
C GLY A 131 -8.07 10.31 4.83
N ASP A 132 -8.58 10.14 6.05
CA ASP A 132 -7.83 9.91 7.28
C ASP A 132 -7.24 8.49 7.36
N VAL A 133 -7.97 7.48 6.87
CA VAL A 133 -7.45 6.12 6.73
C VAL A 133 -6.23 6.09 5.82
N PHE A 134 -6.26 6.85 4.71
CA PHE A 134 -5.12 6.96 3.79
C PHE A 134 -3.95 7.73 4.38
N GLU A 135 -4.21 8.77 5.19
CA GLU A 135 -3.15 9.42 5.98
C GLU A 135 -2.46 8.43 6.91
N HIS A 136 -3.25 7.64 7.62
CA HIS A 136 -2.74 6.62 8.52
C HIS A 136 -1.92 5.57 7.75
N GLU A 137 -2.47 5.00 6.67
CA GLU A 137 -1.75 4.04 5.82
C GLU A 137 -0.41 4.61 5.34
N LYS A 138 -0.43 5.85 4.82
CA LYS A 138 0.78 6.52 4.36
C LYS A 138 1.81 6.67 5.48
N SER A 139 1.36 6.97 6.70
CA SER A 139 2.23 7.09 7.87
C SER A 139 2.90 5.78 8.26
N VAL A 140 2.20 4.64 8.08
CA VAL A 140 2.76 3.31 8.29
C VAL A 140 3.84 3.02 7.25
N TYR A 141 3.59 3.33 5.97
CA TYR A 141 4.63 3.19 4.93
C TYR A 141 5.87 4.04 5.20
N ASP A 142 5.71 5.26 5.74
CA ASP A 142 6.84 6.11 6.14
C ASP A 142 7.65 5.51 7.29
N GLU A 143 6.98 4.88 8.25
CA GLU A 143 7.64 4.16 9.35
C GLU A 143 8.38 2.92 8.83
N LEU A 144 7.81 2.23 7.86
CA LEU A 144 8.35 1.02 7.23
C LEU A 144 9.29 1.33 6.05
N HIS A 145 9.94 2.50 6.02
CA HIS A 145 10.74 2.95 4.88
C HIS A 145 11.77 1.91 4.41
N ASP A 146 12.53 1.32 5.33
CA ASP A 146 13.57 0.33 4.99
C ASP A 146 13.00 -1.05 4.60
N LEU A 147 11.70 -1.26 4.80
CA LEU A 147 10.99 -2.48 4.40
C LEU A 147 10.23 -2.35 3.09
N GLN A 148 10.14 -1.15 2.51
CA GLN A 148 9.53 -0.94 1.19
C GLN A 148 10.37 -1.60 0.09
N GLY A 149 9.74 -2.45 -0.72
CA GLY A 149 10.41 -3.29 -1.70
C GLY A 149 11.13 -4.51 -1.10
N VAL A 150 11.05 -4.70 0.22
CA VAL A 150 11.57 -5.86 0.95
C VAL A 150 10.41 -6.73 1.44
N ALA A 151 9.62 -6.20 2.38
CA ALA A 151 8.51 -6.90 3.03
C ALA A 151 7.14 -6.30 2.68
N VAL A 152 7.10 -5.01 2.36
CA VAL A 152 5.90 -4.30 1.90
C VAL A 152 6.12 -3.74 0.50
N GLY A 153 5.04 -3.47 -0.23
CA GLY A 153 5.11 -2.75 -1.51
C GLY A 153 5.72 -1.35 -1.35
N ARG A 154 6.26 -0.77 -2.42
CA ARG A 154 6.71 0.63 -2.39
C ARG A 154 5.52 1.58 -2.43
N CYS A 155 5.54 2.58 -1.56
CA CYS A 155 4.60 3.70 -1.54
C CYS A 155 5.31 4.96 -2.02
N TYR A 156 4.87 5.50 -3.16
CA TYR A 156 5.46 6.67 -3.78
C TYR A 156 4.87 7.99 -3.26
N GLY A 157 3.75 7.93 -2.56
CA GLY A 157 3.16 9.10 -1.92
C GLY A 157 1.66 8.98 -1.68
N LEU A 158 1.19 9.86 -0.79
CA LEU A 158 -0.22 10.20 -0.65
C LEU A 158 -0.44 11.53 -1.36
N PHE A 159 -1.50 11.60 -2.16
CA PHE A 159 -1.85 12.79 -2.90
C PHE A 159 -3.28 13.19 -2.59
N ARG A 160 -3.53 14.49 -2.52
CA ARG A 160 -4.85 15.07 -2.29
C ARG A 160 -5.21 16.09 -3.34
N GLY A 161 -6.47 16.08 -3.72
CA GLY A 161 -7.02 17.02 -4.69
C GLY A 161 -8.49 17.24 -4.42
N ARG A 162 -9.09 18.07 -5.26
CA ARG A 162 -10.50 18.42 -5.12
C ARG A 162 -11.21 18.30 -6.46
N LEU A 163 -12.34 17.61 -6.47
CA LEU A 163 -13.27 17.59 -7.58
C LEU A 163 -13.93 18.95 -7.76
N GLN A 164 -14.25 19.31 -8.99
CA GLN A 164 -15.06 20.48 -9.29
C GLN A 164 -16.55 20.17 -9.12
N THR A 165 -17.37 21.21 -8.95
CA THR A 165 -18.83 21.05 -8.90
C THR A 165 -19.35 20.35 -10.16
N GLY A 166 -20.12 19.27 -9.98
CA GLY A 166 -20.65 18.46 -11.07
C GLY A 166 -19.69 17.37 -11.58
N GLN A 167 -18.53 17.20 -10.94
CA GLN A 167 -17.64 16.05 -11.16
C GLN A 167 -17.88 14.97 -10.11
N MET A 168 -17.65 13.72 -10.49
CA MET A 168 -17.72 12.53 -9.62
C MET A 168 -16.59 11.56 -9.98
N LEU A 169 -16.21 10.71 -9.02
CA LEU A 169 -15.34 9.56 -9.31
C LEU A 169 -16.16 8.36 -9.75
N TYR A 170 -15.57 7.50 -10.56
CA TYR A 170 -16.20 6.30 -11.11
C TYR A 170 -16.88 5.41 -10.05
N HIS A 171 -16.22 5.19 -8.91
CA HIS A 171 -16.67 4.28 -7.85
C HIS A 171 -17.52 4.94 -6.76
N TRP A 172 -17.75 6.25 -6.83
CA TRP A 172 -18.59 6.93 -5.83
C TRP A 172 -20.07 6.72 -6.19
N SER A 173 -20.65 5.64 -5.67
CA SER A 173 -21.94 5.11 -6.14
C SER A 173 -23.18 5.88 -5.72
N ASP A 174 -23.21 6.67 -4.63
CA ASP A 174 -24.36 7.55 -4.36
C ASP A 174 -24.16 8.59 -3.23
N SER A 175 -24.56 9.83 -3.52
CA SER A 175 -25.05 10.89 -2.60
C SER A 175 -24.12 11.62 -1.60
N ARG A 176 -23.73 12.85 -2.00
CA ARG A 176 -23.82 14.18 -1.34
C ARG A 176 -22.86 15.12 -2.09
N PRO A 177 -23.31 16.20 -2.75
CA PRO A 177 -22.46 17.00 -3.65
C PRO A 177 -21.34 17.79 -2.93
N ASP A 178 -21.30 17.76 -1.60
CA ASP A 178 -20.53 18.73 -0.80
C ASP A 178 -19.10 18.30 -0.50
N GLU A 179 -18.81 16.99 -0.58
CA GLU A 179 -17.46 16.47 -0.33
C GLU A 179 -16.79 16.20 -1.65
N LEU A 180 -15.79 17.03 -1.92
CA LEU A 180 -15.07 17.05 -3.18
C LEU A 180 -13.62 16.62 -2.98
N ASP A 181 -13.20 16.37 -1.74
CA ASP A 181 -11.82 16.02 -1.42
C ASP A 181 -11.56 14.56 -1.78
N VAL A 182 -10.49 14.33 -2.53
CA VAL A 182 -10.07 13.00 -3.00
C VAL A 182 -8.68 12.74 -2.46
N SER A 183 -8.49 11.57 -1.85
CA SER A 183 -7.17 11.06 -1.46
C SER A 183 -6.78 9.90 -2.37
N VAL A 184 -5.53 9.90 -2.82
CA VAL A 184 -4.96 8.88 -3.71
C VAL A 184 -3.63 8.42 -3.15
N LEU A 185 -3.47 7.11 -2.95
CA LEU A 185 -2.16 6.50 -2.69
C LEU A 185 -1.59 6.01 -4.02
N LEU A 186 -0.33 6.36 -4.29
CA LEU A 186 0.43 5.82 -5.42
C LEU A 186 1.36 4.71 -4.91
N LEU A 187 1.17 3.51 -5.42
CA LEU A 187 1.83 2.30 -4.95
C LEU A 187 2.53 1.57 -6.10
N GLU A 188 3.49 0.72 -5.76
CA GLU A 188 3.98 -0.32 -6.66
C GLU A 188 2.85 -1.31 -6.96
N LEU A 189 2.67 -1.62 -8.24
CA LEU A 189 1.79 -2.71 -8.65
C LEU A 189 2.48 -4.03 -8.30
N LEU A 190 1.75 -4.89 -7.61
CA LEU A 190 2.18 -6.24 -7.27
C LEU A 190 1.42 -7.25 -8.12
N GLY A 191 1.89 -8.49 -8.08
CA GLY A 191 1.32 -9.62 -8.80
C GLY A 191 0.03 -10.14 -8.19
N GLU A 192 -0.27 -11.40 -8.47
CA GLU A 192 -1.54 -12.00 -8.06
C GLU A 192 -1.58 -12.33 -6.56
N ARG A 193 -2.80 -12.47 -6.05
CA ARG A 193 -3.06 -13.13 -4.77
C ARG A 193 -2.83 -14.63 -4.93
N LEU A 194 -2.61 -15.33 -3.82
CA LEU A 194 -2.61 -16.78 -3.84
C LEU A 194 -3.92 -17.31 -4.48
N PRO A 195 -3.86 -18.13 -5.55
CA PRO A 195 -5.04 -18.52 -6.31
C PRO A 195 -5.85 -19.61 -5.60
N LEU A 196 -6.59 -19.23 -4.54
CA LEU A 196 -7.37 -20.16 -3.72
C LEU A 196 -8.54 -20.85 -4.45
N ASN A 197 -9.00 -20.28 -5.57
CA ASN A 197 -10.16 -20.77 -6.33
C ASN A 197 -9.79 -21.81 -7.40
N ARG A 198 -8.54 -22.24 -7.46
CA ARG A 198 -8.06 -23.35 -8.27
C ARG A 198 -7.39 -24.35 -7.34
N PRO A 199 -7.33 -25.66 -7.68
CA PRO A 199 -6.39 -26.55 -7.02
C PRO A 199 -5.02 -25.86 -7.11
N LEU A 200 -4.47 -25.40 -5.98
CA LEU A 200 -3.24 -24.62 -5.93
C LEU A 200 -2.12 -25.34 -6.71
N PHE A 201 -2.21 -26.68 -6.71
CA PHE A 201 -1.51 -27.59 -7.61
C PHE A 201 -2.48 -28.73 -7.97
N GLU A 202 -2.29 -29.39 -9.13
CA GLU A 202 -2.98 -30.65 -9.46
C GLU A 202 -2.83 -31.64 -8.30
N GLY A 203 -3.84 -31.74 -7.43
CA GLY A 203 -3.86 -32.65 -6.28
C GLY A 203 -3.41 -32.09 -4.92
N ALA A 204 -3.13 -30.80 -4.74
CA ALA A 204 -2.78 -30.24 -3.42
C ALA A 204 -3.79 -29.17 -2.94
N PRO A 205 -4.62 -29.46 -1.93
CA PRO A 205 -5.51 -28.47 -1.30
C PRO A 205 -4.78 -27.57 -0.29
N PHE A 206 -3.45 -27.55 -0.28
CA PHE A 206 -2.64 -26.92 0.77
C PHE A 206 -1.76 -25.81 0.23
N VAL A 207 -1.64 -24.74 1.01
CA VAL A 207 -0.62 -23.70 0.79
C VAL A 207 0.76 -24.33 1.06
N PRO A 208 1.71 -24.23 0.12
CA PRO A 208 3.07 -24.72 0.33
C PRO A 208 3.72 -24.16 1.61
N GLN A 209 4.45 -25.02 2.34
CA GLN A 209 5.03 -24.67 3.64
C GLN A 209 6.06 -23.54 3.55
N ASP A 210 6.76 -23.43 2.43
CA ASP A 210 7.69 -22.34 2.13
C ASP A 210 6.98 -20.99 1.98
N ILE A 211 5.79 -20.96 1.37
CA ILE A 211 4.95 -19.74 1.31
C ILE A 211 4.46 -19.36 2.71
N ILE A 212 3.99 -20.33 3.49
CA ILE A 212 3.56 -20.10 4.88
C ILE A 212 4.72 -19.51 5.70
N GLN A 213 5.90 -20.11 5.60
CA GLN A 213 7.08 -19.61 6.29
C GLN A 213 7.45 -18.20 5.82
N GLU A 214 7.27 -17.91 4.53
CA GLU A 214 7.53 -16.58 4.01
C GLU A 214 6.57 -15.52 4.50
N TRP A 215 5.27 -15.79 4.54
CA TRP A 215 4.32 -14.86 5.14
C TRP A 215 4.61 -14.62 6.61
N TRP A 216 5.03 -15.66 7.34
CA TRP A 216 5.48 -15.50 8.72
C TRP A 216 6.70 -14.58 8.84
N ASP A 217 7.72 -14.78 8.01
CA ASP A 217 8.91 -13.92 7.98
C ASP A 217 8.54 -12.45 7.71
N LEU A 218 7.59 -12.19 6.80
CA LEU A 218 7.11 -10.83 6.52
C LEU A 218 6.45 -10.17 7.74
N LEU A 219 5.70 -10.93 8.54
CA LEU A 219 5.08 -10.44 9.78
C LEU A 219 6.14 -10.18 10.86
N GLU A 220 7.15 -11.03 10.96
CA GLU A 220 8.29 -10.80 11.85
C GLU A 220 9.03 -9.51 11.46
N ASP A 221 9.17 -9.21 10.17
CA ASP A 221 9.74 -7.94 9.71
C ASP A 221 8.93 -6.74 10.22
N LEU A 222 7.59 -6.78 10.17
CA LEU A 222 6.74 -5.73 10.76
C LEU A 222 6.89 -5.64 12.29
N ASN A 223 7.04 -6.78 12.96
CA ASN A 223 7.21 -6.84 14.41
C ASN A 223 8.49 -6.11 14.89
N GLN A 224 9.57 -6.18 14.10
CA GLN A 224 10.81 -5.43 14.36
C GLN A 224 10.58 -3.90 14.37
N TYR A 225 9.54 -3.43 13.69
CA TYR A 225 9.16 -2.01 13.63
C TYR A 225 8.15 -1.60 14.71
N GLY A 226 7.73 -2.54 15.56
CA GLY A 226 6.68 -2.30 16.52
C GLY A 226 5.30 -2.13 15.90
N ILE A 227 5.14 -2.55 14.64
CA ILE A 227 3.87 -2.50 13.92
C ILE A 227 3.08 -3.77 14.22
N TRP A 228 1.85 -3.60 14.66
CA TRP A 228 0.83 -4.62 14.78
C TRP A 228 -0.10 -4.54 13.57
N TYR A 229 -0.19 -5.62 12.81
CA TYR A 229 -1.11 -5.76 11.68
C TYR A 229 -2.32 -6.62 12.07
N GLY A 230 -3.39 -5.95 12.50
CA GLY A 230 -4.60 -6.57 13.03
C GLY A 230 -5.61 -7.04 11.99
N ASP A 231 -5.63 -6.41 10.81
CA ASP A 231 -6.56 -6.74 9.71
C ASP A 231 -5.94 -7.72 8.70
N MET A 232 -5.09 -8.61 9.19
CA MET A 232 -4.37 -9.55 8.35
C MET A 232 -5.35 -10.53 7.71
N HIS A 233 -5.36 -10.57 6.37
CA HIS A 233 -6.10 -11.55 5.59
C HIS A 233 -5.19 -12.17 4.51
N TRP A 234 -5.52 -13.36 4.01
CA TRP A 234 -4.71 -14.02 2.97
C TRP A 234 -4.56 -13.17 1.71
N SER A 235 -5.54 -12.32 1.39
CA SER A 235 -5.48 -11.37 0.27
C SER A 235 -4.56 -10.17 0.51
N SER A 236 -3.96 -10.04 1.70
CA SER A 236 -3.00 -8.96 2.06
C SER A 236 -1.60 -9.33 1.61
N PHE A 237 -1.39 -10.57 1.17
CA PHE A 237 -0.13 -11.05 0.66
C PHE A 237 -0.23 -11.13 -0.85
N LEU A 238 0.52 -10.29 -1.55
CA LEU A 238 0.62 -10.28 -3.00
C LEU A 238 2.04 -10.70 -3.42
N GLU A 239 2.14 -11.40 -4.54
CA GLU A 239 3.42 -11.74 -5.12
C GLU A 239 4.13 -10.48 -5.63
N ALA A 240 5.44 -10.39 -5.49
CA ALA A 240 6.23 -9.35 -6.12
C ALA A 240 6.28 -9.59 -7.64
N LEU A 241 6.09 -8.54 -8.44
CA LEU A 241 6.20 -8.69 -9.89
C LEU A 241 7.62 -9.10 -10.29
N PRO A 242 7.78 -10.10 -11.19
CA PRO A 242 9.07 -10.40 -11.77
C PRO A 242 9.71 -9.17 -12.42
N SER A 243 11.03 -9.03 -12.26
CA SER A 243 11.81 -7.97 -12.90
C SER A 243 12.48 -8.53 -14.17
N PRO A 244 12.22 -7.95 -15.37
CA PRO A 244 11.27 -6.88 -15.71
C PRO A 244 9.81 -7.38 -15.89
N PRO A 245 8.77 -6.51 -15.81
CA PRO A 245 8.84 -5.06 -15.65
C PRO A 245 8.89 -4.58 -14.19
N GLY A 246 8.71 -5.47 -13.21
CA GLY A 246 8.81 -5.12 -11.79
C GLY A 246 10.21 -4.66 -11.38
N LEU A 247 10.33 -4.11 -10.17
CA LEU A 247 11.63 -3.87 -9.54
C LEU A 247 12.09 -5.11 -8.78
N GLN A 248 13.40 -5.36 -8.76
CA GLN A 248 13.95 -6.46 -7.99
C GLN A 248 13.70 -6.23 -6.49
N SER A 249 13.06 -7.17 -5.80
CA SER A 249 12.91 -7.16 -4.33
C SER A 249 14.27 -7.09 -3.65
N GLU A 250 14.47 -6.23 -2.68
CA GLU A 250 15.74 -6.14 -1.95
C GLU A 250 15.95 -7.34 -1.00
N ILE A 251 17.20 -7.57 -0.55
CA ILE A 251 17.51 -8.63 0.43
C ILE A 251 17.05 -8.16 1.80
N CYS A 252 16.18 -8.93 2.45
CA CYS A 252 15.70 -8.62 3.78
C CYS A 252 16.88 -8.58 4.79
N PRO A 253 16.99 -7.51 5.60
CA PRO A 253 18.07 -7.36 6.56
C PRO A 253 17.97 -8.37 7.70
N TYR A 254 16.80 -8.94 7.98
CA TYR A 254 16.56 -9.90 9.06
C TYR A 254 16.72 -11.35 8.57
N HIS A 255 16.02 -11.71 7.49
CA HIS A 255 15.96 -13.09 6.96
C HIS A 255 17.06 -13.44 5.95
N LYS A 256 17.87 -12.46 5.51
CA LYS A 256 18.99 -12.62 4.57
C LYS A 256 18.60 -13.27 3.23
N ARG A 257 17.34 -13.09 2.82
CA ARG A 257 16.78 -13.58 1.56
C ARG A 257 15.93 -12.51 0.88
N ARG A 258 15.63 -12.69 -0.40
CA ARG A 258 14.64 -11.87 -1.10
C ARG A 258 13.27 -12.52 -0.90
N HIS A 259 12.29 -11.72 -0.50
CA HIS A 259 10.91 -12.18 -0.44
C HIS A 259 10.27 -12.05 -1.82
N SER A 260 9.61 -13.12 -2.25
CA SER A 260 8.72 -13.19 -3.41
C SER A 260 7.33 -12.67 -3.08
N TRP A 261 6.96 -12.53 -1.80
CA TRP A 261 5.69 -11.96 -1.35
C TRP A 261 5.88 -10.60 -0.68
N LYS A 262 4.80 -9.82 -0.61
CA LYS A 262 4.74 -8.50 0.02
C LYS A 262 3.40 -8.33 0.74
N ILE A 263 3.44 -7.64 1.87
CA ILE A 263 2.22 -7.21 2.58
C ILE A 263 1.70 -5.91 1.94
N VAL A 264 0.37 -5.83 1.80
CA VAL A 264 -0.38 -4.64 1.35
C VAL A 264 -1.53 -4.33 2.32
N ASP A 265 -2.26 -3.25 2.05
CA ASP A 265 -3.43 -2.81 2.81
C ASP A 265 -3.10 -2.55 4.30
N LEU A 266 -2.32 -1.50 4.52
CA LEU A 266 -1.82 -1.11 5.85
C LEU A 266 -2.68 0.00 6.48
N GLY A 267 -3.83 0.34 5.87
CA GLY A 267 -4.67 1.44 6.30
C GLY A 267 -5.60 1.08 7.44
N HIS A 268 -6.18 -0.12 7.43
CA HIS A 268 -7.10 -0.57 8.46
C HIS A 268 -6.43 -1.59 9.40
N GLY A 269 -6.79 -1.52 10.69
CA GLY A 269 -6.30 -2.43 11.73
C GLY A 269 -4.78 -2.47 11.94
N THR A 270 -4.01 -1.56 11.34
CA THR A 270 -2.56 -1.47 11.53
C THR A 270 -2.27 -0.43 12.59
N GLU A 271 -1.51 -0.77 13.62
CA GLU A 271 -1.17 0.16 14.70
C GLU A 271 0.32 0.06 15.01
N LYS A 272 0.92 1.16 15.47
CA LYS A 272 2.18 1.09 16.20
C LYS A 272 1.86 1.07 17.68
N ASP A 273 2.44 0.15 18.44
CA ASP A 273 2.06 0.00 19.85
C ASP A 273 3.25 -0.18 20.79
N TRP A 274 2.92 -0.12 22.08
CA TRP A 274 3.86 -0.32 23.19
C TRP A 274 4.03 -1.79 23.55
N LEU A 275 3.51 -2.75 22.79
CA LEU A 275 3.70 -4.15 23.14
C LEU A 275 5.18 -4.55 23.04
N THR A 276 5.58 -5.53 23.85
CA THR A 276 6.85 -6.21 23.66
C THR A 276 6.85 -6.99 22.35
N GLU A 277 8.03 -7.23 21.79
CA GLU A 277 8.20 -8.03 20.57
C GLU A 277 7.60 -9.44 20.72
N GLU A 278 7.80 -10.08 21.88
CA GLU A 278 7.25 -11.40 22.19
C GLU A 278 5.71 -11.39 22.23
N ALA A 279 5.12 -10.34 22.80
CA ALA A 279 3.67 -10.20 22.84
C ALA A 279 3.07 -10.00 21.44
N ARG A 280 3.64 -9.10 20.62
CA ARG A 280 3.21 -8.93 19.22
C ARG A 280 3.36 -10.22 18.43
N ARG A 281 4.52 -10.89 18.55
CA ARG A 281 4.78 -12.18 17.91
C ARG A 281 3.72 -13.22 18.25
N ARG A 282 3.29 -13.29 19.51
CA ARG A 282 2.22 -14.18 19.93
C ARG A 282 0.88 -13.85 19.25
N TYR A 283 0.49 -12.58 19.19
CA TYR A 283 -0.75 -12.19 18.48
C TYR A 283 -0.67 -12.47 16.98
N PHE A 284 0.47 -12.19 16.36
CA PHE A 284 0.71 -12.55 14.97
C PHE A 284 0.55 -14.04 14.77
N LYS A 285 1.12 -14.86 15.66
CA LYS A 285 1.00 -16.30 15.56
C LYS A 285 -0.45 -16.76 15.67
N ASP A 286 -1.18 -16.28 16.66
CA ASP A 286 -2.58 -16.67 16.88
C ASP A 286 -3.46 -16.30 15.66
N ASN A 287 -3.32 -15.08 15.12
CA ASN A 287 -4.05 -14.64 13.92
C ASN A 287 -3.60 -15.38 12.66
N PHE A 288 -2.30 -15.61 12.51
CA PHE A 288 -1.71 -16.26 11.36
C PHE A 288 -2.13 -17.73 11.28
N ASP A 289 -2.07 -18.46 12.40
CA ASP A 289 -2.54 -19.84 12.50
C ASP A 289 -4.02 -19.92 12.10
N HIS A 290 -4.86 -18.97 12.53
CA HIS A 290 -6.27 -18.93 12.11
C HIS A 290 -6.45 -18.75 10.60
N ILE A 291 -5.66 -17.89 9.97
CA ILE A 291 -5.68 -17.72 8.50
C ILE A 291 -5.27 -19.03 7.82
N ILE A 292 -4.17 -19.64 8.25
CA ILE A 292 -3.67 -20.88 7.65
C ILE A 292 -4.69 -22.02 7.80
N GLU A 293 -5.31 -22.18 8.97
CA GLU A 293 -6.37 -23.16 9.20
C GLU A 293 -7.58 -22.94 8.27
N ASN A 294 -8.01 -21.69 8.09
CA ASN A 294 -9.11 -21.35 7.19
C ASN A 294 -8.76 -21.64 5.72
N LEU A 295 -7.52 -21.33 5.31
CA LEU A 295 -7.03 -21.64 3.96
C LEU A 295 -6.96 -23.15 3.70
N GLN A 296 -6.49 -23.93 4.67
CA GLN A 296 -6.38 -25.40 4.56
C GLN A 296 -7.74 -26.10 4.56
N THR A 297 -8.74 -25.53 5.22
CA THR A 297 -10.10 -26.08 5.28
C THR A 297 -10.98 -25.63 4.11
N GLY A 298 -10.50 -24.71 3.26
CA GLY A 298 -11.28 -24.10 2.20
C GLY A 298 -12.42 -23.20 2.71
N THR A 299 -12.42 -22.87 4.00
CA THR A 299 -13.40 -21.98 4.62
C THR A 299 -12.95 -20.56 4.35
N VAL A 300 -13.38 -19.99 3.22
CA VAL A 300 -13.20 -18.55 2.99
C VAL A 300 -14.20 -17.80 3.87
N ILE A 301 -13.82 -17.56 5.12
CA ILE A 301 -14.54 -16.62 5.98
C ILE A 301 -14.27 -15.23 5.38
N ARG A 302 -15.32 -14.61 4.82
CA ARG A 302 -15.31 -13.15 4.65
C ARG A 302 -15.38 -12.56 6.06
N LEU A 303 -14.23 -12.18 6.60
CA LEU A 303 -14.16 -11.32 7.78
C LEU A 303 -14.69 -9.93 7.41
#